data_AF-A0A0F9KJL2-F1
#
_entry.id   AF-A0A0F9KJL2-F1
#
_cell.length_a   1.000
_cell.length_b   1.000
_cell.length_c   1.000
_cell.angle_alpha   90.00
_cell.angle_beta   90.00
_cell.angle_gamma   90.00
#
_symmetry.space_group_name_H-M   'P 1'
#
loop_
_entity.id
_entity.type
_entity.pdbx_description
1 polymer ?
#
loop_
_entity_poly.entity_id
_entity_poly.type
_entity_poly.pdbx_seq_one_letter_code
_entity_poly.pdbx_strand_id
1 'polypeptide(L)'
;MMEIVDKKGTGRFGKIIRLKELESEILGRKVVTRVWEYENGMQRCRCYFVDKNRSTMSKLNTELRKKIYELETKLEEKRNQTENVKKEVKSIWDLKE
;
A
#
# COMPACT_ATOMS: atom_id res chain seq x y z
N MET A 1 -5.63 12.23 -19.83
CA MET A 1 -4.61 11.45 -20.56
C MET A 1 -3.27 12.11 -20.26
N MET A 2 -2.35 11.44 -19.57
CA MET A 2 -1.07 12.04 -19.14
C MET A 2 0.05 11.34 -19.91
N GLU A 3 0.60 12.00 -20.93
CA GLU A 3 1.76 11.49 -21.68
C GLU A 3 3.04 11.79 -20.90
N ILE A 4 3.55 10.80 -20.17
CA ILE A 4 4.89 10.86 -19.59
C ILE A 4 5.88 10.50 -20.70
N VAL A 5 6.41 11.51 -21.38
CA VAL A 5 7.45 11.33 -22.41
C VAL A 5 8.82 11.20 -21.72
N ASP A 6 9.13 10.02 -21.20
CA ASP A 6 10.48 9.72 -20.70
C ASP A 6 11.38 9.28 -21.87
N LYS A 7 12.43 10.06 -22.15
CA LYS A 7 13.34 9.89 -23.31
C LYS A 7 14.68 9.22 -22.95
N LYS A 8 14.78 8.55 -21.81
CA LYS A 8 16.09 8.15 -21.23
C LYS A 8 16.29 6.64 -21.04
N GLY A 9 15.96 5.82 -22.04
CA GLY A 9 16.26 4.39 -22.03
C GLY A 9 16.81 3.87 -23.35
N THR A 10 17.94 3.16 -23.31
CA THR A 10 18.40 2.27 -24.39
C THR A 10 17.94 0.86 -24.05
N GLY A 11 17.06 0.30 -24.88
CA GLY A 11 16.64 -1.10 -24.78
C GLY A 11 17.47 -1.99 -25.69
N ARG A 12 17.21 -3.30 -25.65
CA ARG A 12 17.79 -4.26 -26.61
C ARG A 12 17.51 -3.91 -28.09
N PHE A 13 16.51 -3.06 -28.34
CA PHE A 13 16.06 -2.64 -29.68
C PHE A 13 16.51 -1.23 -30.05
N GLY A 14 17.47 -0.65 -29.33
CA GLY A 14 17.97 0.70 -29.57
C GLY A 14 17.37 1.75 -28.62
N LYS A 15 17.50 3.02 -28.99
CA LYS A 15 17.03 4.14 -28.17
C LYS A 15 15.51 4.25 -28.21
N ILE A 16 14.90 4.40 -27.04
CA ILE A 16 13.46 4.69 -26.92
C ILE A 16 13.26 6.18 -27.24
N ILE A 17 12.47 6.46 -28.28
CA ILE A 17 12.13 7.83 -28.71
C ILE A 17 10.85 8.34 -28.04
N ARG A 18 9.95 7.42 -27.68
CA ARG A 18 8.70 7.73 -26.99
C ARG A 18 8.35 6.61 -26.03
N LEU A 19 7.97 7.01 -24.83
CA LEU A 19 7.27 6.18 -23.86
C LEU A 19 5.85 6.73 -23.73
N LYS A 20 4.85 5.87 -23.84
CA LYS A 20 3.44 6.22 -23.59
C LYS A 20 2.88 5.29 -22.54
N GLU A 21 2.28 5.87 -21.51
CA GLU A 21 1.56 5.13 -20.49
C GLU A 21 0.07 5.46 -20.57
N LEU A 22 -0.75 4.43 -20.50
CA LEU A 22 -2.20 4.54 -20.51
C LEU A 22 -2.77 3.72 -19.35
N GLU A 23 -3.50 4.39 -18.47
CA GLU A 23 -4.29 3.75 -17.43
C GLU A 23 -5.70 3.49 -17.97
N SER A 24 -6.20 2.29 -17.70
CA SER A 24 -7.55 1.86 -18.08
C SER A 24 -8.15 1.01 -16.97
N GLU A 25 -9.47 0.99 -16.86
CA GLU A 25 -10.18 0.12 -15.94
C GLU A 25 -10.79 -1.06 -16.72
N ILE A 26 -10.42 -2.28 -16.34
CA ILE A 26 -10.93 -3.51 -16.94
C ILE A 26 -11.46 -4.39 -15.81
N LEU A 27 -12.75 -4.72 -15.85
CA LEU A 27 -13.43 -5.55 -14.84
C LEU A 27 -13.23 -5.03 -13.40
N GLY A 28 -13.33 -3.71 -13.21
CA GLY A 28 -13.15 -3.07 -11.89
C GLY A 28 -11.70 -3.00 -11.41
N ARG A 29 -10.71 -3.32 -12.26
CA ARG A 29 -9.29 -3.30 -11.93
C ARG A 29 -8.54 -2.31 -12.77
N LYS A 30 -7.56 -1.62 -12.17
CA LYS A 30 -6.71 -0.67 -12.88
C LYS A 30 -5.60 -1.41 -13.62
N VAL A 31 -5.52 -1.20 -14.93
CA VAL A 31 -4.50 -1.76 -15.81
C VAL A 31 -3.69 -0.61 -16.39
N VAL A 32 -2.38 -0.67 -16.20
CA VAL A 32 -1.42 0.22 -16.88
C VAL A 32 -0.90 -0.49 -18.11
N THR A 33 -1.04 0.16 -19.26
CA THR A 33 -0.42 -0.23 -20.52
C THR A 33 0.72 0.72 -20.83
N ARG A 34 1.92 0.17 -21.05
CA ARG A 34 3.13 0.92 -21.38
C ARG A 34 3.58 0.54 -22.78
N VAL A 35 3.69 1.54 -23.66
CA VAL A 35 4.15 1.40 -25.04
C VAL A 35 5.50 2.11 -25.19
N TRP A 36 6.49 1.37 -25.70
CA TRP A 36 7.80 1.88 -26.08
C TRP A 36 7.88 1.96 -27.60
N GLU A 37 8.19 3.15 -28.12
CA GLU A 37 8.54 3.35 -29.53
C GLU A 37 10.05 3.57 -29.62
N TYR A 38 10.71 2.78 -30.46
CA TYR A 38 12.16 2.82 -30.66
C TYR A 38 12.52 3.56 -31.95
N GLU A 39 13.74 4.08 -32.01
CA GLU A 39 14.23 4.83 -33.19
C GLU A 39 14.24 4.01 -34.49
N ASN A 40 14.33 2.68 -34.39
CA ASN A 40 14.30 1.76 -35.52
C ASN A 40 12.87 1.45 -36.03
N GLY A 41 11.86 2.17 -35.55
CA GLY A 41 10.46 1.98 -35.92
C GLY A 41 9.77 0.81 -35.21
N MET A 42 10.49 0.04 -34.38
CA MET A 42 9.88 -1.02 -33.58
C MET A 42 9.01 -0.44 -32.47
N GLN A 43 7.92 -1.12 -32.16
CA GLN A 43 7.10 -0.85 -30.98
C GLN A 43 7.04 -2.08 -30.07
N ARG A 44 7.10 -1.84 -28.76
CA ARG A 44 6.79 -2.86 -27.75
C ARG A 44 5.68 -2.38 -26.84
N CYS A 45 4.84 -3.31 -26.41
CA CYS A 45 3.77 -3.05 -25.47
C CYS A 45 3.88 -4.02 -24.29
N ARG A 46 3.61 -3.53 -23.08
CA ARG A 46 3.40 -4.37 -21.88
C ARG A 46 2.22 -3.82 -21.11
N CYS A 47 1.43 -4.72 -20.55
CA CYS A 47 0.35 -4.40 -19.64
C CYS A 47 0.59 -5.04 -18.27
N TYR A 48 0.23 -4.33 -17.21
CA TYR A 48 0.22 -4.87 -15.86
C TYR A 48 -0.94 -4.29 -15.05
N PHE A 49 -1.52 -5.12 -14.18
CA PHE A 49 -2.49 -4.66 -13.20
C PHE A 49 -1.76 -3.82 -12.13
N VAL A 50 -2.27 -2.64 -11.84
CA VAL A 50 -1.76 -1.72 -10.81
C VAL A 50 -1.84 -2.37 -9.43
N ASP A 51 -2.82 -3.23 -9.24
CA ASP A 51 -3.06 -4.03 -8.03
C ASP A 51 -1.82 -4.86 -7.63
N LYS A 52 -0.88 -5.11 -8.56
CA LYS A 52 0.40 -5.80 -8.32
C LYS A 52 1.51 -4.88 -7.77
N ASN A 53 1.21 -3.71 -7.21
CA ASN A 53 2.21 -2.90 -6.53
C ASN A 53 2.57 -3.51 -5.16
N ARG A 54 3.29 -4.64 -5.22
CA ARG A 54 3.69 -5.48 -4.08
C ARG A 54 4.44 -4.67 -3.02
N SER A 55 5.19 -3.64 -3.44
CA SER A 55 5.92 -2.74 -2.54
C SER A 55 4.99 -1.82 -1.76
N THR A 56 4.01 -1.19 -2.41
CA THR A 56 3.02 -0.31 -1.76
C THR A 56 2.13 -1.11 -0.82
N MET A 57 1.67 -2.30 -1.25
CA MET A 57 0.90 -3.20 -0.39
C MET A 57 1.73 -3.70 0.81
N SER A 58 3.01 -4.01 0.62
CA SER A 58 3.88 -4.42 1.73
C SER A 58 4.09 -3.29 2.74
N LYS A 59 4.26 -2.05 2.27
CA LYS A 59 4.38 -0.86 3.14
C LYS A 59 3.09 -0.62 3.92
N LEU A 60 1.94 -0.59 3.24
CA LEU A 60 0.63 -0.44 3.87
C LEU A 60 0.33 -1.56 4.87
N ASN A 61 0.64 -2.81 4.54
CA ASN A 61 0.44 -3.94 5.44
C ASN A 61 1.34 -3.84 6.69
N THR A 62 2.58 -3.36 6.52
CA THR A 62 3.47 -3.10 7.66
C THR A 62 2.93 -2.00 8.56
N GLU A 63 2.44 -0.90 7.99
CA GLU A 63 1.84 0.20 8.76
C GLU A 63 0.55 -0.24 9.47
N LEU A 64 -0.30 -1.02 8.81
CA LEU A 64 -1.52 -1.57 9.41
C LEU A 64 -1.20 -2.51 10.56
N ARG A 65 -0.19 -3.38 10.42
CA ARG A 65 0.27 -4.25 11.52
C ARG A 65 0.77 -3.46 12.73
N LYS A 66 1.50 -2.35 12.51
CA LYS A 66 1.91 -1.46 13.60
C LYS A 66 0.71 -0.84 14.32
N LYS A 67 -0.28 -0.33 13.56
CA LYS A 67 -1.50 0.23 14.14
C LYS A 67 -2.31 -0.80 14.93
N ILE A 68 -2.39 -2.04 14.44
CA ILE A 68 -3.05 -3.14 15.16
C ILE A 68 -2.35 -3.37 16.50
N TYR A 69 -1.02 -3.51 16.49
CA TYR A 69 -0.24 -3.72 17.72
C TYR A 69 -0.40 -2.57 18.73
N GLU A 70 -0.38 -1.32 18.27
CA GLU A 70 -0.60 -0.15 19.13
C GLU A 70 -2.00 -0.17 19.76
N LEU A 71 -3.03 -0.53 18.98
CA LEU A 71 -4.40 -0.62 19.47
C LEU A 71 -4.58 -1.78 20.46
N GLU A 72 -3.99 -2.95 20.18
CA GLU A 72 -3.98 -4.10 21.09
C GLU A 72 -3.31 -3.75 22.41
N THR A 73 -2.17 -3.06 22.37
CA THR A 73 -1.44 -2.60 23.56
C THR A 73 -2.29 -1.64 24.38
N LYS A 74 -2.89 -0.63 23.74
CA LYS A 74 -3.78 0.33 24.42
C LYS A 74 -5.00 -0.34 25.05
N LEU A 75 -5.56 -1.35 24.37
CA LEU A 75 -6.70 -2.10 24.88
C LEU A 75 -6.32 -2.91 26.12
N GLU A 76 -5.12 -3.50 26.12
CA GLU A 76 -4.58 -4.24 27.26
C GLU A 76 -4.29 -3.32 28.46
N GLU A 77 -3.68 -2.16 28.23
CA GLU A 77 -3.50 -1.14 29.28
C GLU A 77 -4.83 -0.72 29.90
N LYS A 78 -5.86 -0.51 29.08
CA LYS A 78 -7.21 -0.17 29.55
C LYS A 78 -7.86 -1.29 30.33
N ARG A 79 -7.64 -2.56 29.95
CA ARG A 79 -8.12 -3.72 30.71
C ARG A 79 -7.47 -3.78 32.09
N ASN A 80 -6.15 -3.64 32.16
CA ASN A 80 -5.40 -3.64 33.41
C ASN A 80 -5.81 -2.47 34.33
N GLN A 81 -6.00 -1.27 33.78
CA GLN A 81 -6.55 -0.13 34.52
C GLN A 81 -7.92 -0.47 35.11
N THR A 82 -8.80 -1.08 34.31
CA THR A 82 -10.14 -1.45 34.77
C THR A 82 -10.10 -2.52 35.86
N GLU A 83 -9.22 -3.51 35.77
CA GLU A 83 -9.05 -4.51 36.82
C GLU A 83 -8.50 -3.92 38.12
N ASN A 84 -7.54 -3.00 38.05
CA ASN A 84 -7.01 -2.34 39.24
C ASN A 84 -8.09 -1.50 39.92
N VAL A 85 -8.86 -0.72 39.16
CA VAL A 85 -10.00 0.04 39.70
C VAL A 85 -11.04 -0.90 40.33
N LYS A 86 -11.33 -2.05 39.72
CA LYS A 86 -12.24 -3.06 40.33
C LYS A 86 -11.71 -3.59 41.66
N LYS A 87 -10.40 -3.85 41.76
CA LYS A 87 -9.76 -4.30 43.01
C LYS A 87 -9.82 -3.21 44.09
N GLU A 88 -9.53 -1.96 43.74
CA GLU A 88 -9.62 -0.81 44.66
C GLU A 88 -11.05 -0.61 45.17
N VAL A 89 -12.05 -0.62 44.27
CA VAL A 89 -13.47 -0.49 44.65
C VAL A 89 -13.89 -1.62 45.59
N LYS A 90 -13.46 -2.86 45.32
CA LYS A 90 -13.74 -3.99 46.21
C LYS A 90 -13.12 -3.79 47.59
N SER A 91 -11.85 -3.37 47.66
CA SER A 91 -11.18 -3.12 48.94
C SER A 91 -11.85 -2.01 49.77
N ILE A 92 -12.40 -0.98 49.13
CA ILE A 92 -13.15 0.09 49.82
C ILE A 92 -14.49 -0.43 50.35
N TRP A 93 -15.15 -1.31 49.58
CA TRP A 93 -16.41 -1.92 50.00
C TRP A 93 -16.21 -2.85 51.20
N ASP A 94 -15.17 -3.68 51.16
CA ASP A 94 -14.79 -4.60 52.24
C ASP A 94 -14.40 -3.87 53.56
N LEU A 95 -14.03 -2.58 53.50
CA LEU A 95 -13.72 -1.75 54.68
C LEU A 95 -14.95 -1.07 55.33
N LYS A 96 -16.11 -1.13 54.67
CA LYS A 96 -17.36 -0.49 55.13
C LYS A 96 -18.28 -1.46 55.87
N GLU A 97 -18.08 -2.77 55.71
CA GLU A 97 -18.67 -3.85 56.53
C GLU A 97 -17.83 -4.12 57.77
#